data_AF-A0A2K5KMG3-F1
#
_entry.id   AF-A0A2K5KMG3-F1
#
_cell.length_a   1.000
_cell.length_b   1.000
_cell.length_c   1.000
_cell.angle_alpha   90.00
_cell.angle_beta   90.00
_cell.angle_gamma   90.00
#
_symmetry.space_group_name_H-M   'P 1'
#
loop_
_entity.id
_entity.type
_entity.pdbx_description
1 polymer ?
#
loop_
_entity_poly.entity_id
_entity_poly.type
_entity_poly.pdbx_seq_one_letter_code
_entity_poly.pdbx_strand_id
1 'polypeptide(L)'
;MEAWAMVDGGSNVKARSSYNEKTPRIVVSRSHSGMVRQVALQTFGNQTTIIPAGGAGYKVLALLDVPDKSQEKADLYIHVTYIKKWDICAGNAILKALGGHMTTLSGEEISYTGSDGIEGGLLASIRMNHQALVRKLPDLEKTGHK
;
A
#
# COMPACT_ATOMS: atom_id res chain seq x y z
N MET A 1 -23.88 -15.33 -18.86
CA MET A 1 -23.11 -14.12 -18.48
C MET A 1 -23.40 -13.89 -17.01
N GLU A 2 -22.62 -14.53 -16.13
CA GLU A 2 -22.89 -14.48 -14.69
C GLU A 2 -22.19 -13.24 -14.12
N ALA A 3 -22.97 -12.19 -13.93
CA ALA A 3 -22.56 -11.03 -13.15
C ALA A 3 -22.65 -11.41 -11.67
N TRP A 4 -21.50 -11.50 -10.99
CA TRP A 4 -21.44 -11.61 -9.55
C TRP A 4 -21.77 -10.24 -8.95
N ALA A 5 -23.06 -9.99 -8.72
CA ALA A 5 -23.52 -8.87 -7.92
C ALA A 5 -23.33 -9.21 -6.43
N MET A 6 -22.54 -8.43 -5.70
CA MET A 6 -22.54 -8.50 -4.24
C MET A 6 -23.89 -8.03 -3.73
N VAL A 7 -24.65 -8.98 -3.16
CA VAL A 7 -25.87 -8.71 -2.41
C VAL A 7 -25.49 -8.68 -0.93
N ASP A 8 -25.98 -7.66 -0.24
CA ASP A 8 -26.05 -7.48 1.21
C ASP A 8 -24.92 -6.66 1.89
N GLY A 9 -25.21 -5.38 2.13
CA GLY A 9 -25.46 -4.91 3.50
C GLY A 9 -24.32 -4.81 4.52
N GLY A 10 -23.06 -5.13 4.18
CA GLY A 10 -21.95 -4.89 5.10
C GLY A 10 -20.60 -5.26 4.51
N SER A 11 -19.74 -4.27 4.28
CA SER A 11 -18.33 -4.57 4.03
C SER A 11 -17.78 -5.33 5.24
N ASN A 12 -17.40 -6.60 5.06
CA ASN A 12 -16.65 -7.38 6.05
C ASN A 12 -15.23 -6.83 6.28
N VAL A 13 -14.86 -5.76 5.58
CA VAL A 13 -13.58 -5.09 5.69
C VAL A 13 -13.78 -3.69 6.27
N LYS A 14 -13.03 -3.37 7.33
CA LYS A 14 -13.10 -2.06 8.01
C LYS A 14 -11.71 -1.46 8.13
N ALA A 15 -11.64 -0.15 8.36
CA ALA A 15 -10.39 0.44 8.85
C ALA A 15 -10.11 -0.07 10.27
N ARG A 16 -8.83 -0.33 10.59
CA ARG A 16 -8.41 -0.73 11.93
C ARG A 16 -8.69 0.38 12.95
N SER A 17 -8.75 0.01 14.23
CA SER A 17 -8.97 0.94 15.34
C SER A 17 -7.79 1.91 15.54
N SER A 18 -6.56 1.48 15.23
CA SER A 18 -5.36 2.31 15.33
C SER A 18 -4.28 1.91 14.32
N TYR A 19 -3.47 2.91 13.97
CA TYR A 19 -2.30 2.83 13.09
C TYR A 19 -1.12 3.50 13.78
N ASN A 20 0.10 2.96 13.62
CA ASN A 20 1.29 3.49 14.28
C ASN A 20 2.11 4.36 13.32
N GLU A 21 2.16 5.67 13.58
CA GLU A 21 2.95 6.61 12.77
C GLU A 21 4.43 6.69 13.18
N LYS A 22 4.75 6.32 14.43
CA LYS A 22 6.12 6.46 14.97
C LYS A 22 6.98 5.24 14.64
N THR A 23 6.42 4.05 14.79
CA THR A 23 7.07 2.77 14.52
C THR A 23 6.15 1.89 13.67
N PRO A 24 5.89 2.29 12.40
CA PRO A 24 4.93 1.60 11.55
C PRO A 24 5.37 0.17 11.24
N ARG A 25 4.37 -0.71 11.08
CA ARG A 25 4.54 -2.00 10.41
C ARG A 25 4.35 -1.77 8.91
N ILE A 26 5.36 -2.06 8.11
CA ILE A 26 5.34 -1.76 6.68
C ILE A 26 5.34 -3.06 5.89
N VAL A 27 4.28 -3.28 5.12
CA VAL A 27 4.21 -4.39 4.19
C VAL A 27 4.86 -4.02 2.87
N VAL A 28 5.72 -4.89 2.35
CA VAL A 28 6.52 -4.67 1.14
C VAL A 28 6.45 -5.90 0.23
N SER A 29 6.76 -5.74 -1.05
CA SER A 29 6.84 -6.89 -1.96
C SER A 29 8.04 -7.78 -1.61
N ARG A 30 7.81 -9.11 -1.49
CA ARG A 30 8.87 -10.11 -1.24
C ARG A 30 10.00 -10.06 -2.27
N SER A 31 9.67 -9.89 -3.55
CA SER A 31 10.64 -9.99 -4.65
C SER A 31 11.64 -8.84 -4.72
N HIS A 32 11.33 -7.70 -4.08
CA HIS A 32 12.17 -6.49 -4.10
C HIS A 32 12.43 -5.95 -2.68
N SER A 33 12.34 -6.81 -1.67
CA SER A 33 12.34 -6.40 -0.26
C SER A 33 13.62 -5.71 0.19
N GLY A 34 14.77 -5.95 -0.45
CA GLY A 34 16.07 -5.38 -0.06
C GLY A 34 16.11 -3.85 -0.17
N MET A 35 15.73 -3.31 -1.34
CA MET A 35 15.73 -1.86 -1.59
C MET A 35 14.66 -1.15 -0.74
N VAL A 36 13.46 -1.74 -0.65
CA VAL A 36 12.35 -1.16 0.13
C VAL A 36 12.68 -1.15 1.63
N ARG A 37 13.34 -2.20 2.13
CA ARG A 37 13.73 -2.29 3.54
C ARG A 37 14.69 -1.17 3.92
N GLN A 38 15.67 -0.88 3.08
CA GLN A 38 16.62 0.22 3.37
C GLN A 38 15.90 1.56 3.41
N VAL A 39 15.05 1.85 2.43
CA VAL A 39 14.22 3.05 2.37
C VAL A 39 13.35 3.19 3.61
N ALA A 40 12.63 2.12 3.96
CA ALA A 40 11.73 2.11 5.10
C ALA A 40 12.46 2.33 6.43
N LEU A 41 13.60 1.67 6.62
CA LEU A 41 14.42 1.85 7.83
C LEU A 41 15.04 3.24 7.92
N GLN A 42 15.48 3.81 6.81
CA GLN A 42 16.00 5.18 6.76
C GLN A 42 14.90 6.21 7.05
N THR A 43 13.69 5.96 6.55
CA THR A 43 12.55 6.90 6.62
C THR A 43 11.86 6.88 7.99
N PHE A 44 11.65 5.69 8.54
CA PHE A 44 10.83 5.46 9.74
C PHE A 44 11.66 4.99 10.95
N GLY A 45 12.97 4.78 10.76
CA GLY A 45 13.90 4.38 11.81
C GLY A 45 13.96 2.87 12.03
N ASN A 46 14.93 2.46 12.86
CA ASN A 46 15.28 1.05 13.09
C ASN A 46 14.22 0.23 13.84
N GLN A 47 13.22 0.88 14.44
CA GLN A 47 12.11 0.22 15.14
C GLN A 47 10.96 -0.18 14.21
N THR A 48 11.08 0.12 12.92
CA THR A 48 10.09 -0.21 11.88
C THR A 48 10.10 -1.70 11.59
N THR A 49 8.93 -2.34 11.62
CA THR A 49 8.80 -3.76 11.29
C THR A 49 8.51 -3.89 9.80
N ILE A 50 9.34 -4.63 9.06
CA ILE A 50 9.13 -4.90 7.63
C ILE A 50 8.50 -6.28 7.45
N ILE A 51 7.35 -6.32 6.78
CA ILE A 51 6.58 -7.54 6.51
C ILE A 51 6.66 -7.83 5.01
N PRO A 52 7.52 -8.75 4.55
CA PRO A 52 7.61 -9.07 3.15
C PRO A 52 6.46 -10.00 2.74
N ALA A 53 5.57 -9.54 1.85
CA ALA A 53 4.41 -10.31 1.38
C ALA A 53 4.29 -10.38 -0.15
N GLY A 54 3.67 -11.45 -0.65
CA GLY A 54 3.34 -11.63 -2.07
C GLY A 54 1.88 -11.27 -2.35
N GLY A 55 1.58 -10.88 -3.59
CA GLY A 55 0.23 -10.45 -4.00
C GLY A 55 -0.06 -8.99 -3.65
N ALA A 56 -0.55 -8.20 -4.60
CA ALA A 56 -0.87 -6.79 -4.36
C ALA A 56 -2.14 -6.63 -3.52
N GLY A 57 -3.18 -7.43 -3.81
CA GLY A 57 -4.41 -7.46 -3.01
C GLY A 57 -4.18 -7.81 -1.53
N TYR A 58 -3.36 -8.83 -1.25
CA TYR A 58 -2.98 -9.19 0.12
C TYR A 58 -2.34 -8.02 0.88
N LYS A 59 -1.47 -7.24 0.23
CA LYS A 59 -0.80 -6.10 0.86
C LYS A 59 -1.76 -4.96 1.18
N VAL A 60 -2.78 -4.73 0.35
CA VAL A 60 -3.81 -3.74 0.65
C VAL A 60 -4.69 -4.21 1.80
N LEU A 61 -5.11 -5.48 1.80
CA LEU A 61 -5.89 -6.06 2.90
C LEU A 61 -5.14 -6.04 4.24
N ALA A 62 -3.81 -6.12 4.21
CA ALA A 62 -2.99 -5.98 5.42
C ALA A 62 -3.14 -4.63 6.13
N LEU A 63 -3.56 -3.58 5.42
CA LEU A 63 -3.85 -2.26 6.00
C LEU A 63 -5.23 -2.20 6.69
N LEU A 64 -6.06 -3.20 6.47
CA LEU A 64 -7.47 -3.20 6.86
C LEU A 64 -7.71 -4.23 7.97
N ASP A 65 -8.83 -4.08 8.64
CA ASP A 65 -9.36 -5.07 9.56
C ASP A 65 -10.24 -6.03 8.75
N VAL A 66 -9.72 -7.24 8.53
CA VAL A 66 -10.40 -8.32 7.81
C VAL A 66 -10.73 -9.47 8.76
N PRO A 67 -11.75 -10.30 8.47
CA PRO A 67 -12.14 -11.40 9.36
C PRO A 67 -11.07 -12.51 9.45
N ASP A 68 -10.22 -12.61 8.44
CA ASP A 68 -9.15 -13.60 8.39
C ASP A 68 -8.04 -13.26 9.40
N LYS A 69 -7.94 -14.08 10.46
CA LYS A 69 -6.93 -13.94 11.51
C LYS A 69 -5.51 -14.25 11.03
N SER A 70 -5.34 -14.90 9.87
CA SER A 70 -4.04 -15.19 9.27
C SER A 70 -3.49 -14.01 8.45
N GLN A 71 -4.31 -12.98 8.21
CA GLN A 71 -3.88 -11.76 7.55
C GLN A 71 -2.92 -10.97 8.44
N GLU A 72 -1.73 -10.69 7.92
CA GLU A 72 -0.78 -9.80 8.58
C GLU A 72 -1.32 -8.39 8.70
N LYS A 73 -1.08 -7.75 9.84
CA LYS A 73 -1.48 -6.36 10.09
C LYS A 73 -0.31 -5.43 9.79
N ALA A 74 -0.51 -4.52 8.85
CA ALA A 74 0.42 -3.47 8.48
C ALA A 74 -0.25 -2.10 8.64
N ASP A 75 0.58 -1.09 8.83
CA ASP A 75 0.17 0.31 8.91
C ASP A 75 0.42 1.04 7.59
N LEU A 76 1.45 0.62 6.83
CA LEU A 76 1.79 1.17 5.53
C LEU A 76 2.06 0.07 4.52
N TYR A 77 1.71 0.31 3.26
CA TYR A 77 2.11 -0.51 2.13
C TYR A 77 3.01 0.33 1.20
N ILE A 78 4.24 -0.13 1.00
CA ILE A 78 5.21 0.50 0.10
C ILE A 78 5.61 -0.48 -0.98
N HIS A 79 5.60 -0.01 -2.22
CA HIS A 79 6.11 -0.71 -3.38
C HIS A 79 6.98 0.26 -4.19
N VAL A 80 8.17 -0.16 -4.62
CA VAL A 80 9.15 0.75 -5.27
C VAL A 80 9.45 0.39 -6.73
N THR A 81 8.84 -0.67 -7.24
CA THR A 81 9.06 -1.13 -8.61
C THR A 81 7.82 -0.94 -9.45
N TYR A 82 7.90 -1.28 -10.73
CA TYR A 82 6.72 -1.34 -11.59
C TYR A 82 5.62 -2.21 -10.96
N ILE A 83 4.37 -1.76 -11.11
CA ILE A 83 3.17 -2.50 -10.71
C ILE A 83 2.04 -2.25 -11.71
N LYS A 84 1.32 -3.30 -12.07
CA LYS A 84 0.19 -3.19 -12.99
C LYS A 84 -1.00 -2.54 -12.29
N LYS A 85 -1.75 -1.72 -13.03
CA LYS A 85 -2.92 -1.01 -12.48
C LYS A 85 -4.02 -1.99 -12.05
N TRP A 86 -4.21 -3.09 -12.78
CA TRP A 86 -5.19 -4.11 -12.41
C TRP A 86 -4.86 -4.83 -11.10
N ASP A 87 -3.58 -4.96 -10.73
CA ASP A 87 -3.16 -5.58 -9.47
C ASP A 87 -3.58 -4.75 -8.24
N ILE A 88 -3.77 -3.44 -8.41
CA ILE A 88 -4.02 -2.49 -7.32
C ILE A 88 -5.40 -1.81 -7.40
N CYS A 89 -6.09 -1.85 -8.54
CA CYS A 89 -7.32 -1.09 -8.78
C CYS A 89 -8.39 -1.38 -7.74
N ALA A 90 -8.72 -2.67 -7.55
CA ALA A 90 -9.69 -3.09 -6.56
C ALA A 90 -9.27 -2.69 -5.13
N GLY A 91 -7.98 -2.87 -4.81
CA GLY A 91 -7.44 -2.49 -3.51
C GLY A 91 -7.53 -0.99 -3.24
N ASN A 92 -7.18 -0.15 -4.22
CA ASN A 92 -7.27 1.31 -4.09
C ASN A 92 -8.72 1.75 -3.90
N ALA A 93 -9.67 1.16 -4.63
CA ALA A 93 -11.09 1.48 -4.47
C ALA A 93 -11.59 1.17 -3.05
N ILE A 94 -11.27 -0.01 -2.51
CA ILE A 94 -11.62 -0.39 -1.13
C ILE A 94 -10.94 0.55 -0.13
N LEU A 95 -9.66 0.83 -0.31
CA LEU A 95 -8.90 1.70 0.59
C LEU A 95 -9.49 3.12 0.61
N LYS A 96 -9.81 3.69 -0.55
CA LYS A 96 -10.45 5.00 -0.68
C LYS A 96 -11.83 5.03 -0.04
N ALA A 97 -12.65 4.00 -0.23
CA ALA A 97 -13.96 3.89 0.39
C ALA A 97 -13.90 3.90 1.94
N LEU A 98 -12.79 3.45 2.51
CA LEU A 98 -12.53 3.44 3.95
C LEU A 98 -11.78 4.68 4.46
N GLY A 99 -11.56 5.70 3.60
CA GLY A 99 -10.86 6.94 3.94
C GLY A 99 -9.34 6.81 3.95
N GLY A 100 -8.79 5.85 3.21
CA GLY A 100 -7.36 5.74 2.94
C GLY A 100 -6.95 6.34 1.60
N HIS A 101 -5.65 6.34 1.36
CA HIS A 101 -5.00 6.94 0.21
C HIS A 101 -4.01 5.95 -0.41
N MET A 102 -3.94 5.95 -1.75
CA MET A 102 -2.92 5.24 -2.51
C MET A 102 -2.43 6.15 -3.64
N THR A 103 -1.16 6.53 -3.58
CA THR A 103 -0.51 7.47 -4.51
C THR A 103 0.81 6.88 -4.99
N THR A 104 1.42 7.50 -5.99
CA THR A 104 2.82 7.25 -6.35
C THR A 104 3.75 7.59 -5.17
N LEU A 105 5.02 7.19 -5.23
CA LEU A 105 5.99 7.61 -4.19
C LEU A 105 6.22 9.13 -4.14
N SER A 106 5.90 9.85 -5.22
CA SER A 106 5.90 11.31 -5.30
C SER A 106 4.63 11.97 -4.74
N GLY A 107 3.61 11.18 -4.37
CA GLY A 107 2.34 11.66 -3.84
C GLY A 107 1.30 12.02 -4.89
N GLU A 108 1.49 11.61 -6.14
CA GLU A 108 0.52 11.83 -7.22
C GLU A 108 -0.60 10.79 -7.17
N GLU A 109 -1.82 11.20 -7.48
CA GLU A 109 -2.96 10.29 -7.57
C GLU A 109 -2.79 9.30 -8.71
N ILE A 110 -3.13 8.05 -8.44
CA ILE A 110 -3.01 6.99 -9.43
C ILE A 110 -4.11 7.16 -10.50
N SER A 111 -3.70 7.44 -11.72
CA SER A 111 -4.59 7.40 -12.88
C SER A 111 -4.77 5.96 -13.38
N TYR A 112 -6.03 5.52 -13.47
CA TYR A 112 -6.40 4.21 -14.02
C TYR A 112 -6.63 4.21 -15.54
N THR A 113 -6.41 5.34 -16.20
CA THR A 113 -6.50 5.46 -17.66
C THR A 113 -5.11 5.43 -18.30
N GLY A 114 -5.02 5.12 -19.59
CA GLY A 114 -3.76 5.13 -20.34
C GLY A 114 -2.91 3.88 -20.12
N SER A 115 -1.65 4.05 -19.68
CA SER A 115 -0.65 2.99 -19.53
C SER A 115 -1.13 1.82 -18.66
N ASP A 116 -0.55 0.63 -18.84
CA ASP A 116 -0.94 -0.58 -18.08
C ASP A 116 -0.51 -0.57 -16.60
N GLY A 117 0.43 0.30 -16.22
CA GLY A 117 1.09 0.22 -14.92
C GLY A 117 1.63 1.56 -14.45
N ILE A 118 2.10 1.55 -13.21
CA ILE A 118 2.76 2.68 -12.54
C ILE A 118 4.25 2.37 -12.50
N GLU A 119 5.05 3.29 -13.01
CA GLU A 119 6.50 3.30 -12.86
C GLU A 119 6.87 4.04 -11.58
N GLY A 120 7.96 3.64 -10.90
CA GLY A 120 8.38 4.26 -9.64
C GLY A 120 7.65 3.78 -8.38
N GLY A 121 6.57 3.01 -8.51
CA GLY A 121 5.91 2.35 -7.38
C GLY A 121 4.82 3.21 -6.71
N LEU A 122 4.44 2.85 -5.48
CA LEU A 122 3.33 3.45 -4.77
C LEU A 122 3.46 3.38 -3.25
N LEU A 123 2.75 4.28 -2.58
CA LEU A 123 2.53 4.30 -1.14
C LEU A 123 1.02 4.21 -0.87
N ALA A 124 0.63 3.33 0.04
CA ALA A 124 -0.73 3.28 0.57
C ALA A 124 -0.76 3.39 2.10
N SER A 125 -1.71 4.17 2.59
CA SER A 125 -1.94 4.40 4.02
C SER A 125 -3.41 4.71 4.30
N ILE A 126 -3.85 4.55 5.54
CA ILE A 126 -5.23 4.83 5.95
C ILE A 126 -5.27 5.42 7.35
N ARG A 127 -6.12 6.44 7.57
CA ARG A 127 -6.24 7.17 8.86
C ARG A 127 -4.90 7.70 9.42
N MET A 128 -3.96 8.02 8.54
CA MET A 128 -2.67 8.63 8.84
C MET A 128 -2.48 9.88 7.97
N ASN A 129 -1.55 10.76 8.33
CA ASN A 129 -1.20 11.89 7.46
C ASN A 129 -0.40 11.44 6.23
N HIS A 130 -1.12 11.11 5.15
CA HIS A 130 -0.54 10.57 3.92
C HIS A 130 0.53 11.49 3.30
N GLN A 131 0.28 12.81 3.25
CA GLN A 131 1.25 13.76 2.69
C GLN A 131 2.53 13.84 3.51
N ALA A 132 2.44 13.76 4.84
CA ALA A 132 3.62 13.71 5.69
C ALA A 132 4.45 12.44 5.46
N LEU A 133 3.80 11.31 5.15
CA LEU A 133 4.48 10.06 4.82
C LEU A 133 5.22 10.15 3.48
N VAL A 134 4.55 10.69 2.44
CA VAL A 134 5.18 10.94 1.13
C VAL A 134 6.42 11.81 1.28
N ARG A 135 6.34 12.93 2.01
CA ARG A 135 7.46 13.86 2.23
C ARG A 135 8.65 13.26 2.97
N LYS A 136 8.44 12.18 3.73
CA LYS A 136 9.51 11.49 4.45
C LYS A 136 10.26 10.52 3.55
N LEU A 137 9.64 10.04 2.46
CA LEU A 137 10.28 9.11 1.56
C LEU A 137 11.46 9.78 0.84
N PRO A 138 12.60 9.09 0.68
CA PRO A 138 13.70 9.59 -0.13
C PRO A 138 13.27 9.68 -1.60
N ASP A 139 13.90 10.59 -2.36
CA ASP A 139 13.73 10.72 -3.81
C ASP A 139 14.22 9.44 -4.52
N LEU A 140 13.36 8.44 -4.60
CA LEU A 140 13.65 7.14 -5.23
C LEU A 140 13.44 7.16 -6.76
N GLU A 141 12.81 8.23 -7.25
CA GLU A 141 12.55 8.51 -8.67
C GLU A 141 13.79 8.38 -9.57
N LYS A 142 15.01 8.39 -9.03
CA LYS A 142 16.25 8.52 -9.82
C LYS A 142 17.04 7.22 -10.04
N THR A 143 16.56 6.07 -9.58
CA THR A 143 17.32 4.81 -9.67
C THR A 143 16.77 3.78 -10.65
N GLY A 144 15.86 4.20 -11.54
CA GLY A 144 15.21 3.35 -12.55
C GLY A 144 15.69 3.52 -13.99
N HIS A 145 16.74 4.31 -14.24
CA HIS A 145 17.30 4.49 -15.58
C HIS A 145 18.75 3.99 -15.63
N LYS A 146 18.92 2.73 -16.03
CA LYS A 146 20.04 2.31 -16.88
C LYS A 146 19.66 1.09 -17.70
#